data_AF-A0A7U3UT04-F1
#
_entry.id   AF-A0A7U3UT04-F1
#
_cell.length_a   1.000
_cell.length_b   1.000
_cell.length_c   1.000
_cell.angle_alpha   90.00
_cell.angle_beta   90.00
_cell.angle_gamma   90.00
#
_symmetry.space_group_name_H-M   'P 1'
#
loop_
_entity.id
_entity.type
_entity.pdbx_description
1 polymer ?
#
loop_
_entity_poly.entity_id
_entity_poly.type
_entity_poly.pdbx_seq_one_letter_code
_entity_poly.pdbx_strand_id
1 'polypeptide(L)'
;MGFRQGECLGLRWAYVDLEAELFHPQWQLQRPTWRHGCDDPHACGERLHRFHVCPPECTTHKGYKRGCPKPCPPTCTRHASACPERKGGGLVFTRPKTKKSRNAVPIPSPFIPHLRQHKAQQEETRAAAGEAWQEHDAVFTRPDGRPLDPRQDYEEFQDLLTEAGIDARRLYDGSRHTAGTILNELGVDIVTIMEILRHTQISQTRRYVKGRSHLSKAAMHRMGDMFLPQPGPTNETRTETADTRADRARRRRRIR
;
A
#
# COMPACT_ATOMS: atom_id res chain seq x y z
N MET A 1 1.04 -1.18 3.15
CA MET A 1 2.21 -0.69 2.38
C MET A 1 1.86 0.61 1.64
N GLY A 2 2.84 1.45 1.29
CA GLY A 2 2.66 2.78 0.70
C GLY A 2 2.04 2.88 -0.71
N PHE A 3 1.49 1.80 -1.26
CA PHE A 3 0.98 1.71 -2.63
C PHE A 3 -0.43 2.28 -2.83
N ARG A 4 -0.65 2.93 -3.97
CA ARG A 4 -2.00 3.42 -4.36
C ARG A 4 -2.79 2.20 -4.81
N GLN A 5 -4.11 2.28 -4.73
CA GLN A 5 -4.97 1.16 -5.17
C GLN A 5 -4.56 0.64 -6.55
N GLY A 6 -4.42 1.53 -7.53
CA GLY A 6 -3.97 1.14 -8.87
C GLY A 6 -2.57 0.53 -8.90
N GLU A 7 -1.65 0.94 -8.03
CA GLU A 7 -0.31 0.33 -7.95
C GLU A 7 -0.38 -1.08 -7.34
N CYS A 8 -1.15 -1.29 -6.26
CA CYS A 8 -1.38 -2.61 -5.67
C CYS A 8 -2.02 -3.58 -6.67
N LEU A 9 -3.16 -3.19 -7.24
CA LEU A 9 -3.89 -4.01 -8.21
C LEU A 9 -3.13 -4.15 -9.55
N GLY A 10 -2.11 -3.33 -9.76
CA GLY A 10 -1.21 -3.40 -10.90
C GLY A 10 0.07 -4.20 -10.65
N LEU A 11 0.30 -4.72 -9.43
CA LEU A 11 1.48 -5.53 -9.12
C LEU A 11 1.50 -6.78 -9.98
N ARG A 12 2.71 -7.21 -10.35
CA ARG A 12 2.94 -8.38 -11.18
C ARG A 12 4.08 -9.23 -10.63
N TRP A 13 3.97 -10.55 -10.70
CA TRP A 13 4.92 -11.47 -10.07
C TRP A 13 6.33 -11.32 -10.62
N ALA A 14 6.51 -11.02 -11.92
CA ALA A 14 7.83 -10.74 -12.49
C ALA A 14 8.54 -9.52 -11.86
N TYR A 15 7.83 -8.73 -11.05
CA TYR A 15 8.35 -7.56 -10.36
C TYR A 15 8.18 -7.64 -8.82
N VAL A 16 7.92 -8.83 -8.29
CA VAL A 16 7.94 -9.11 -6.84
C VAL A 16 9.15 -9.97 -6.53
N ASP A 17 10.15 -9.38 -5.88
CA ASP A 17 11.33 -10.09 -5.43
C ASP A 17 11.12 -10.50 -3.96
N LEU A 18 10.72 -11.75 -3.77
CA LEU A 18 10.48 -12.30 -2.43
C LEU A 18 11.77 -12.69 -1.70
N GLU A 19 12.92 -12.72 -2.37
CA GLU A 19 14.22 -13.03 -1.77
C GLU A 19 14.89 -11.75 -1.29
N ALA A 20 14.87 -10.69 -2.10
CA ALA A 20 15.32 -9.36 -1.70
C ALA A 20 14.30 -8.62 -0.81
N GLU A 21 13.10 -9.18 -0.61
CA GLU A 21 11.99 -8.56 0.10
C GLU A 21 11.60 -7.19 -0.49
N LEU A 22 11.49 -7.12 -1.82
CA LEU A 22 11.19 -5.90 -2.56
C LEU A 22 10.02 -6.06 -3.53
N PHE A 23 9.08 -5.12 -3.47
CA PHE A 23 8.17 -4.84 -4.57
C PHE A 23 8.76 -3.83 -5.53
N HIS A 24 8.73 -4.12 -6.83
CA HIS A 24 9.06 -3.16 -7.89
C HIS A 24 7.77 -2.71 -8.60
N PRO A 25 7.13 -1.60 -8.19
CA PRO A 25 5.85 -1.14 -8.75
C PRO A 25 6.05 -0.55 -10.15
N GLN A 26 6.27 -1.42 -11.14
CA GLN A 26 6.53 -1.03 -12.52
C GLN A 26 5.24 -0.83 -13.32
N TRP A 27 4.10 -1.25 -12.77
CA TRP A 27 2.78 -1.20 -13.39
C TRP A 27 1.75 -0.67 -12.41
N GLN A 28 0.67 -0.12 -12.95
CA GLN A 28 -0.52 0.27 -12.21
C GLN A 28 -1.76 -0.04 -13.05
N LEU A 29 -2.81 -0.50 -12.40
CA LEU A 29 -4.13 -0.65 -12.97
C LEU A 29 -4.81 0.73 -13.02
N GLN A 30 -5.33 1.10 -14.18
CA GLN A 30 -6.07 2.34 -14.40
C GLN A 30 -7.38 2.05 -15.12
N ARG A 31 -8.36 2.92 -14.92
CA ARG A 31 -9.62 2.93 -15.67
C ARG A 31 -9.72 4.22 -16.49
N PRO A 32 -9.01 4.33 -17.63
CA PRO A 32 -9.18 5.47 -18.51
C PRO A 32 -10.64 5.59 -18.93
N THR A 33 -11.08 6.81 -19.20
CA THR A 33 -12.42 7.03 -19.74
C THR A 33 -12.47 6.53 -21.18
N TRP A 34 -13.62 5.96 -21.56
CA TRP A 34 -13.93 5.67 -22.95
C TRP A 34 -13.83 6.96 -23.79
N ARG A 35 -13.42 6.82 -25.05
CA ARG A 35 -13.42 7.88 -26.05
C ARG A 35 -14.26 7.47 -27.24
N HIS A 36 -14.93 8.43 -27.87
CA HIS A 36 -15.59 8.17 -29.14
C HIS A 36 -14.54 7.80 -30.19
N GLY A 37 -14.85 6.80 -31.03
CA GLY A 37 -14.07 6.48 -32.22
C GLY A 37 -14.77 6.86 -33.52
N CYS A 38 -16.04 7.27 -33.45
CA CYS A 38 -16.86 7.75 -34.56
C CYS A 38 -16.60 9.23 -34.89
N ASP A 39 -16.99 9.64 -36.10
CA ASP A 39 -16.74 10.99 -36.62
C ASP A 39 -17.59 12.08 -35.96
N ASP A 40 -18.82 11.76 -35.52
CA ASP A 40 -19.68 12.68 -34.77
C ASP A 40 -19.95 12.19 -33.33
N PRO A 41 -19.09 12.57 -32.37
CA PRO A 41 -19.28 12.25 -30.96
C PRO A 41 -20.57 12.80 -30.35
N HIS A 42 -21.07 13.94 -30.82
CA HIS A 42 -22.24 14.58 -30.23
C HIS A 42 -23.52 13.85 -30.63
N ALA A 43 -23.71 13.61 -31.93
CA ALA A 43 -24.84 12.84 -32.45
C ALA A 43 -24.80 11.39 -31.93
N CYS A 44 -23.62 10.79 -31.83
CA CYS A 44 -23.47 9.44 -31.26
C CYS A 44 -24.03 9.32 -29.83
N GLY A 45 -23.97 10.41 -29.04
CA GLY A 45 -24.46 10.47 -27.67
C GLY A 45 -25.93 10.89 -27.52
N GLU A 46 -26.64 11.20 -28.61
CA GLU A 46 -27.94 11.89 -28.58
C GLU A 46 -28.97 11.23 -27.66
N ARG A 47 -29.10 9.90 -27.75
CA ARG A 47 -30.00 9.10 -26.91
C ARG A 47 -29.73 9.19 -25.39
N LEU A 48 -28.56 9.69 -25.00
CA LEU A 48 -28.13 9.83 -23.60
C LEU A 48 -28.02 11.29 -23.15
N HIS A 49 -28.12 12.26 -24.07
CA HIS A 49 -28.06 13.67 -23.70
C HIS A 49 -29.25 14.00 -22.83
N ARG A 50 -28.97 14.80 -21.80
CA ARG A 50 -29.98 15.32 -20.89
C ARG A 50 -29.77 16.81 -20.76
N PHE A 51 -30.56 17.63 -21.42
CA PHE A 51 -30.39 19.08 -21.37
C PHE A 51 -31.13 19.74 -20.20
N HIS A 52 -32.17 19.09 -19.68
CA HIS A 52 -32.97 19.61 -18.58
C HIS A 52 -32.49 19.11 -17.22
N VAL A 53 -32.51 20.03 -16.24
CA VAL A 53 -32.30 19.70 -14.83
C VAL A 53 -33.39 18.74 -14.34
N CYS A 54 -33.06 17.91 -13.36
CA CYS A 54 -34.09 17.10 -12.70
C CYS A 54 -35.07 17.99 -11.93
N PRO A 55 -36.34 17.58 -11.82
CA PRO A 55 -37.27 18.25 -10.91
C PRO A 55 -36.75 18.17 -9.45
N PRO A 56 -37.14 19.12 -8.58
CA PRO A 56 -36.66 19.18 -7.19
C PRO A 56 -36.83 17.87 -6.42
N GLU A 57 -37.93 17.13 -6.68
CA GLU A 57 -38.22 15.82 -6.07
C GLU A 57 -38.07 14.68 -7.08
N CYS A 58 -36.88 14.55 -7.66
CA CYS A 58 -36.63 13.49 -8.64
C CYS A 58 -36.72 12.08 -8.03
N THR A 59 -37.78 11.35 -8.39
CA THR A 59 -37.98 9.95 -7.98
C THR A 59 -37.01 8.99 -8.68
N THR A 60 -36.65 9.26 -9.94
CA THR A 60 -35.77 8.40 -10.75
C THR A 60 -34.35 8.28 -10.19
N HIS A 61 -33.80 9.38 -9.64
CA HIS A 61 -32.43 9.41 -9.12
C HIS A 61 -32.36 9.51 -7.59
N LYS A 62 -33.45 9.19 -6.89
CA LYS A 62 -33.52 9.28 -5.42
C LYS A 62 -32.43 8.47 -4.71
N GLY A 63 -32.02 7.34 -5.29
CA GLY A 63 -30.97 6.46 -4.76
C GLY A 63 -29.53 6.89 -5.09
N TYR A 64 -29.32 7.95 -5.88
CA TYR A 64 -27.97 8.37 -6.27
C TYR A 64 -27.31 9.15 -5.14
N LYS A 65 -26.28 8.58 -4.49
CA LYS A 65 -25.52 9.24 -3.41
C LYS A 65 -24.94 10.61 -3.79
N ARG A 66 -24.70 10.86 -5.10
CA ARG A 66 -24.15 12.13 -5.62
C ARG A 66 -25.23 13.11 -6.09
N GLY A 67 -26.50 12.78 -5.87
CA GLY A 67 -27.63 13.53 -6.39
C GLY A 67 -27.89 13.30 -7.89
N CYS A 68 -28.83 14.06 -8.42
CA CYS A 68 -29.22 14.00 -9.82
C CYS A 68 -28.06 14.34 -10.76
N PRO A 69 -27.92 13.65 -11.91
CA PRO A 69 -26.93 14.00 -12.91
C PRO A 69 -27.10 15.42 -13.42
N LYS A 70 -25.98 16.15 -13.58
CA LYS A 70 -25.98 17.48 -14.19
C LYS A 70 -26.37 17.39 -15.67
N PRO A 71 -27.09 18.38 -16.20
CA PRO A 71 -27.42 18.41 -17.61
C PRO A 71 -26.17 18.48 -18.50
N CYS A 72 -26.36 18.16 -19.76
CA CYS A 72 -25.38 18.19 -20.82
C CYS A 72 -25.30 19.58 -21.43
N PRO A 73 -24.09 20.08 -21.73
CA PRO A 73 -23.96 21.26 -22.58
C PRO A 73 -24.44 20.94 -24.01
N PRO A 74 -24.83 21.95 -24.81
CA PRO A 74 -25.27 21.75 -26.20
C PRO A 74 -24.27 21.01 -27.08
N THR A 75 -22.97 21.05 -26.77
CA THR A 75 -21.90 20.37 -27.52
C THR A 75 -21.32 19.17 -26.75
N CYS A 76 -22.13 18.50 -25.93
CA CYS A 76 -21.66 17.41 -25.06
C CYS A 76 -21.10 16.22 -25.85
N THR A 77 -19.94 15.70 -25.41
CA THR A 77 -19.26 14.50 -25.94
C THR A 77 -18.89 13.49 -24.85
N ARG A 78 -19.56 13.56 -23.67
CA ARG A 78 -19.20 12.77 -22.47
C ARG A 78 -19.69 11.30 -22.52
N HIS A 79 -20.47 10.93 -23.52
CA HIS A 79 -21.17 9.65 -23.60
C HIS A 79 -20.42 8.55 -24.37
N ALA A 80 -19.10 8.68 -24.45
CA ALA A 80 -18.22 7.76 -25.18
C ALA A 80 -18.35 6.29 -24.76
N SER A 81 -18.77 5.99 -23.53
CA SER A 81 -18.98 4.61 -23.06
C SER A 81 -20.07 3.86 -23.82
N ALA A 82 -20.99 4.60 -24.44
CA ALA A 82 -22.12 4.08 -25.19
C ALA A 82 -21.88 4.06 -26.72
N CYS A 83 -20.74 4.57 -27.17
CA CYS A 83 -20.34 4.56 -28.58
C CYS A 83 -20.05 3.11 -29.03
N PRO A 84 -20.63 2.64 -30.17
CA PRO A 84 -20.31 1.34 -30.74
C PRO A 84 -18.83 1.21 -31.09
N GLU A 85 -18.25 2.28 -31.67
CA GLU A 85 -16.84 2.38 -32.07
C GLU A 85 -15.95 2.95 -30.95
N ARG A 86 -16.36 2.79 -29.68
CA ARG A 86 -15.61 3.33 -28.54
C ARG A 86 -14.17 2.80 -28.51
N LYS A 87 -13.23 3.69 -28.17
CA LYS A 87 -11.80 3.39 -28.03
C LYS A 87 -11.33 3.64 -26.60
N GLY A 88 -10.28 2.94 -26.20
CA GLY A 88 -9.73 3.03 -24.85
C GLY A 88 -10.64 2.40 -23.80
N GLY A 89 -10.80 3.03 -22.64
CA GLY A 89 -11.69 2.55 -21.60
C GLY A 89 -11.24 1.26 -20.89
N GLY A 90 -12.13 0.71 -20.08
CA GLY A 90 -11.91 -0.55 -19.37
C GLY A 90 -10.81 -0.46 -18.30
N LEU A 91 -10.47 -1.62 -17.73
CA LEU A 91 -9.32 -1.76 -16.84
C LEU A 91 -8.08 -2.07 -17.69
N VAL A 92 -7.06 -1.23 -17.59
CA VAL A 92 -5.81 -1.39 -18.34
C VAL A 92 -4.61 -1.23 -17.43
N PHE A 93 -3.60 -2.05 -17.67
CA PHE A 93 -2.30 -1.89 -17.04
C PHE A 93 -1.52 -0.79 -17.76
N THR A 94 -1.02 0.17 -17.00
CA THR A 94 -0.19 1.27 -17.50
C THR A 94 1.06 1.41 -16.67
N ARG A 95 2.09 2.09 -17.20
CA ARG A 95 3.27 2.43 -16.41
C ARG A 95 2.95 3.62 -15.49
N PRO A 96 3.45 3.64 -14.25
CA PRO A 96 3.38 4.84 -13.42
C PRO A 96 4.00 6.04 -14.12
N LYS A 97 3.34 7.20 -13.98
CA LYS A 97 3.71 8.44 -14.68
C LYS A 97 5.12 8.93 -14.34
N THR A 98 5.53 8.79 -13.08
CA THR A 98 6.82 9.32 -12.60
C THR A 98 7.82 8.19 -12.35
N LYS A 99 9.11 8.48 -12.57
CA LYS A 99 10.20 7.53 -12.27
C LYS A 99 10.24 7.15 -10.79
N LYS A 100 10.05 8.12 -9.88
CA LYS A 100 10.00 7.90 -8.42
C LYS A 100 8.89 6.92 -8.01
N SER A 101 7.76 6.91 -8.74
CA SER A 101 6.69 5.92 -8.54
C SER A 101 7.04 4.50 -9.02
N ARG A 102 8.28 4.24 -9.45
CA ARG A 102 8.77 2.89 -9.77
C ARG A 102 9.85 2.40 -8.81
N ASN A 103 10.24 3.24 -7.84
CA ASN A 103 11.22 2.86 -6.82
C ASN A 103 10.71 1.65 -6.03
N ALA A 104 11.67 0.79 -5.68
CA ALA A 104 11.41 -0.41 -4.90
C ALA A 104 10.82 -0.06 -3.53
N VAL A 105 9.98 -0.96 -3.01
CA VAL A 105 9.33 -0.81 -1.71
C VAL A 105 9.57 -2.08 -0.90
N PRO A 106 10.12 -1.97 0.32
CA PRO A 106 10.31 -3.12 1.18
C PRO A 106 9.01 -3.84 1.50
N ILE A 107 9.07 -5.17 1.44
CA ILE A 107 8.03 -6.07 1.92
C ILE A 107 8.30 -6.34 3.39
N PRO A 108 7.34 -6.14 4.31
CA PRO A 108 7.49 -6.64 5.67
C PRO A 108 7.69 -8.16 5.64
N SER A 109 8.81 -8.66 6.17
CA SER A 109 9.17 -10.08 6.13
C SER A 109 8.05 -11.03 6.61
N PRO A 110 7.22 -10.69 7.62
CA PRO A 110 6.06 -11.51 8.00
C PRO A 110 5.02 -11.74 6.87
N PHE A 111 4.99 -10.91 5.83
CA PHE A 111 4.08 -11.07 4.69
C PHE A 111 4.63 -11.98 3.58
N ILE A 112 5.92 -12.30 3.59
CA ILE A 112 6.55 -13.14 2.56
C ILE A 112 5.91 -14.53 2.48
N PRO A 113 5.66 -15.26 3.58
CA PRO A 113 5.00 -16.57 3.52
C PRO A 113 3.59 -16.49 2.91
N HIS A 114 2.83 -15.43 3.24
CA HIS A 114 1.49 -15.22 2.70
C HIS A 114 1.51 -14.93 1.19
N LEU A 115 2.50 -14.19 0.70
CA LEU A 115 2.68 -13.96 -0.74
C LEU A 115 3.03 -15.26 -1.48
N ARG A 116 3.86 -16.12 -0.88
CA ARG A 116 4.19 -17.45 -1.45
C ARG A 116 2.96 -18.34 -1.51
N GLN A 117 2.18 -18.39 -0.44
CA GLN A 117 0.92 -19.13 -0.38
C GLN A 117 -0.07 -18.61 -1.44
N HIS A 118 -0.21 -17.29 -1.54
CA HIS A 118 -1.08 -16.65 -2.53
C HIS A 118 -0.68 -17.02 -3.97
N LYS A 119 0.62 -17.02 -4.28
CA LYS A 119 1.13 -17.44 -5.59
C LYS A 119 0.76 -18.90 -5.89
N ALA A 120 0.95 -19.81 -4.94
CA ALA A 120 0.59 -21.21 -5.11
C ALA A 120 -0.92 -21.40 -5.34
N GLN A 121 -1.77 -20.73 -4.54
CA GLN A 121 -3.23 -20.77 -4.71
C GLN A 121 -3.68 -20.23 -6.08
N GLN A 122 -2.99 -19.20 -6.58
CA GLN A 122 -3.27 -18.65 -7.89
C GLN A 122 -2.86 -19.61 -9.01
N GLU A 123 -1.75 -20.33 -8.87
CA GLU A 123 -1.34 -21.38 -9.82
C GLU A 123 -2.39 -22.51 -9.90
N GLU A 124 -2.95 -22.93 -8.77
CA GLU A 124 -4.08 -23.87 -8.73
C GLU A 124 -5.32 -23.30 -9.42
N THR A 125 -5.64 -22.03 -9.15
CA THR A 125 -6.78 -21.33 -9.77
C THR A 125 -6.60 -21.24 -11.29
N ARG A 126 -5.37 -20.95 -11.74
CA ARG A 126 -5.00 -20.93 -13.16
C ARG A 126 -5.16 -22.31 -13.80
N ALA A 127 -4.69 -23.36 -13.14
CA ALA A 127 -4.87 -24.73 -13.63
C ALA A 127 -6.36 -25.09 -13.74
N ALA A 128 -7.17 -24.71 -12.75
CA ALA A 128 -8.62 -24.94 -12.76
C ALA A 128 -9.35 -24.14 -13.85
N ALA A 129 -8.92 -22.91 -14.14
CA ALA A 129 -9.53 -22.05 -15.16
C ALA A 129 -9.20 -22.50 -16.60
N GLY A 130 -8.07 -23.19 -16.81
CA GLY A 130 -7.67 -23.71 -18.12
C GLY A 130 -7.65 -22.63 -19.21
N GLU A 131 -8.40 -22.85 -20.29
CA GLU A 131 -8.49 -21.93 -21.43
C GLU A 131 -9.17 -20.59 -21.10
N ALA A 132 -9.97 -20.52 -20.02
CA ALA A 132 -10.60 -19.26 -19.60
C ALA A 132 -9.60 -18.29 -18.96
N TRP A 133 -8.41 -18.77 -18.56
CA TRP A 133 -7.39 -17.97 -17.93
C TRP A 133 -6.78 -16.95 -18.89
N GLN A 134 -6.79 -15.68 -18.50
CA GLN A 134 -6.12 -14.61 -19.22
C GLN A 134 -4.82 -14.22 -18.54
N GLU A 135 -3.73 -14.40 -19.27
CA GLU A 135 -2.39 -14.16 -18.75
C GLU A 135 -2.06 -12.66 -18.69
N HIS A 136 -1.78 -12.19 -17.48
CA HIS A 136 -1.39 -10.81 -17.19
C HIS A 136 -0.23 -10.69 -16.19
N ASP A 137 0.23 -11.82 -15.65
CA ASP A 137 1.23 -11.93 -14.59
C ASP A 137 0.86 -11.13 -13.32
N ALA A 138 -0.41 -10.80 -13.12
CA ALA A 138 -0.87 -9.95 -12.03
C ALA A 138 -0.88 -10.71 -10.70
N VAL A 139 -0.44 -10.05 -9.62
CA VAL A 139 -0.44 -10.62 -8.27
C VAL A 139 -1.86 -10.87 -7.78
N PHE A 140 -2.76 -9.91 -7.99
CA PHE A 140 -4.15 -10.01 -7.58
C PHE A 140 -5.05 -10.14 -8.80
N THR A 141 -5.65 -11.32 -8.99
CA THR A 141 -6.52 -11.62 -10.13
C THR A 141 -7.86 -12.16 -9.68
N ARG A 142 -8.83 -12.06 -10.58
CA ARG A 142 -10.05 -12.86 -10.55
C ARG A 142 -9.72 -14.32 -10.90
N PRO A 143 -10.66 -15.27 -10.70
CA PRO A 143 -10.47 -16.66 -11.07
C PRO A 143 -10.17 -16.90 -12.57
N ASP A 144 -10.52 -15.96 -13.45
CA ASP A 144 -10.25 -16.01 -14.89
C ASP A 144 -8.91 -15.32 -15.28
N GLY A 145 -8.07 -14.97 -14.32
CA GLY A 145 -6.77 -14.31 -14.54
C GLY A 145 -6.84 -12.81 -14.83
N ARG A 146 -8.05 -12.25 -15.03
CA ARG A 146 -8.23 -10.80 -15.21
C ARG A 146 -7.92 -10.02 -13.94
N PRO A 147 -7.52 -8.73 -14.03
CA PRO A 147 -7.33 -7.90 -12.85
C PRO A 147 -8.63 -7.77 -12.03
N LEU A 148 -8.48 -7.68 -10.70
CA LEU A 148 -9.58 -7.32 -9.81
C LEU A 148 -10.12 -5.92 -10.14
N ASP A 149 -11.43 -5.76 -10.07
CA ASP A 149 -12.05 -4.46 -10.22
C ASP A 149 -11.78 -3.61 -8.95
N PRO A 150 -11.21 -2.39 -9.07
CA PRO A 150 -10.93 -1.53 -7.91
C PRO A 150 -12.17 -1.23 -7.05
N ARG A 151 -13.36 -1.27 -7.64
CA ARG A 151 -14.60 -1.11 -6.89
C ARG A 151 -14.94 -2.36 -6.08
N GLN A 152 -14.81 -3.55 -6.68
CA GLN A 152 -15.05 -4.82 -6.00
C GLN A 152 -14.07 -5.02 -4.86
N ASP A 153 -12.78 -4.75 -5.10
CA ASP A 153 -11.71 -4.74 -4.07
C ASP A 153 -12.06 -3.82 -2.88
N TYR A 154 -12.66 -2.65 -3.14
CA TYR A 154 -13.11 -1.77 -2.08
C TYR A 154 -14.34 -2.29 -1.34
N GLU A 155 -15.33 -2.82 -2.06
CA GLU A 155 -16.57 -3.37 -1.50
C GLU A 155 -16.26 -4.58 -0.60
N GLU A 156 -15.48 -5.54 -1.10
CA GLU A 156 -15.00 -6.71 -0.35
C GLU A 156 -14.25 -6.30 0.92
N PHE A 157 -13.39 -5.26 0.85
CA PHE A 157 -12.75 -4.75 2.04
C PHE A 157 -13.73 -4.16 3.07
N GLN A 158 -14.81 -3.49 2.65
CA GLN A 158 -15.83 -3.02 3.60
C GLN A 158 -16.57 -4.18 4.25
N ASP A 159 -16.82 -5.27 3.51
CA ASP A 159 -17.45 -6.46 4.05
C ASP A 159 -16.54 -7.11 5.12
N LEU A 160 -15.23 -7.24 4.83
CA LEU A 160 -14.25 -7.74 5.81
C LEU A 160 -14.14 -6.85 7.06
N LEU A 161 -14.22 -5.53 6.92
CA LEU A 161 -14.24 -4.63 8.09
C LEU A 161 -15.50 -4.84 8.94
N THR A 162 -16.64 -5.01 8.28
CA THR A 162 -17.92 -5.24 8.96
C THR A 162 -17.91 -6.57 9.72
N GLU A 163 -17.38 -7.63 9.11
CA GLU A 163 -17.19 -8.94 9.74
C GLU A 163 -16.24 -8.86 10.94
N ALA A 164 -15.18 -8.07 10.83
CA ALA A 164 -14.24 -7.82 11.93
C ALA A 164 -14.77 -6.89 13.03
N GLY A 165 -15.98 -6.34 12.89
CA GLY A 165 -16.55 -5.36 13.84
C GLY A 165 -15.81 -4.02 13.83
N ILE A 166 -15.17 -3.66 12.72
CA ILE A 166 -14.41 -2.42 12.54
C ILE A 166 -15.24 -1.44 11.70
N ASP A 167 -15.32 -0.17 12.14
CA ASP A 167 -16.00 0.88 11.39
C ASP A 167 -15.46 1.02 9.96
N ALA A 168 -16.33 1.40 9.02
CA ALA A 168 -16.00 1.60 7.62
C ALA A 168 -14.77 2.54 7.44
N ARG A 169 -13.70 2.03 6.83
CA ARG A 169 -12.49 2.79 6.50
C ARG A 169 -12.18 2.76 5.02
N ARG A 170 -11.43 3.76 4.56
CA ARG A 170 -10.84 3.74 3.22
C ARG A 170 -9.68 2.74 3.17
N LEU A 171 -9.71 1.77 2.25
CA LEU A 171 -8.68 0.74 2.09
C LEU A 171 -7.26 1.32 2.01
N TYR A 172 -6.91 2.00 0.91
CA TYR A 172 -5.51 2.42 0.64
C TYR A 172 -5.10 3.78 1.21
N ASP A 173 -6.05 4.62 1.62
CA ASP A 173 -5.77 5.89 2.30
C ASP A 173 -5.70 5.68 3.82
N GLY A 174 -6.63 4.87 4.35
CA GLY A 174 -6.65 4.47 5.76
C GLY A 174 -5.47 3.58 6.13
N SER A 175 -5.22 2.49 5.40
CA SER A 175 -4.10 1.58 5.70
C SER A 175 -2.73 2.27 5.63
N ARG A 176 -2.54 3.20 4.69
CA ARG A 176 -1.33 4.04 4.63
C ARG A 176 -1.21 4.98 5.81
N HIS A 177 -2.31 5.58 6.23
CA HIS A 177 -2.31 6.48 7.38
C HIS A 177 -1.94 5.72 8.65
N THR A 178 -2.54 4.54 8.84
CA THR A 178 -2.19 3.63 9.94
C THR A 178 -0.72 3.21 9.88
N ALA A 179 -0.23 2.76 8.73
CA ALA A 179 1.18 2.39 8.56
C ALA A 179 2.14 3.54 8.90
N GLY A 180 1.86 4.76 8.44
CA GLY A 180 2.67 5.92 8.79
C GLY A 180 2.65 6.29 10.27
N THR A 181 1.50 6.08 10.91
CA THR A 181 1.36 6.29 12.37
C THR A 181 2.18 5.24 13.14
N ILE A 182 2.09 3.98 12.75
CA ILE A 182 2.86 2.86 13.34
C ILE A 182 4.36 3.07 13.16
N LEU A 183 4.83 3.41 11.95
CA LEU A 183 6.26 3.65 11.73
C LEU A 183 6.79 4.83 12.58
N ASN A 184 6.00 5.89 12.70
CA ASN A 184 6.33 7.01 13.59
C ASN A 184 6.32 6.58 15.07
N GLU A 185 5.41 5.69 15.47
CA GLU A 185 5.34 5.09 16.81
C GLU A 185 6.57 4.26 17.15
N LEU A 186 7.09 3.53 16.17
CA LEU A 186 8.33 2.76 16.28
C LEU A 186 9.59 3.64 16.27
N GLY A 187 9.45 4.97 16.19
CA GLY A 187 10.55 5.91 16.21
C GLY A 187 11.38 5.93 14.92
N VAL A 188 10.82 5.43 13.80
CA VAL A 188 11.45 5.51 12.48
C VAL A 188 11.55 6.97 12.08
N ASP A 189 12.70 7.38 11.53
CA ASP A 189 12.91 8.76 11.12
C ASP A 189 11.98 9.16 9.95
N ILE A 190 11.71 10.45 9.86
CA ILE A 190 10.74 10.97 8.90
C ILE A 190 11.13 10.73 7.43
N VAL A 191 12.42 10.65 7.11
CA VAL A 191 12.91 10.42 5.75
C VAL A 191 12.66 8.96 5.36
N THR A 192 12.97 8.02 6.24
CA THR A 192 12.66 6.60 6.04
C THR A 192 11.15 6.36 5.93
N ILE A 193 10.32 7.02 6.75
CA ILE A 193 8.85 6.95 6.61
C ILE A 193 8.41 7.50 5.25
N MET A 194 8.99 8.61 4.78
CA MET A 194 8.70 9.18 3.46
C MET A 194 9.05 8.21 2.33
N GLU A 195 10.13 7.45 2.46
CA GLU A 195 10.53 6.44 1.48
C GLU A 195 9.57 5.26 1.48
N ILE A 196 9.26 4.68 2.64
CA ILE A 196 8.34 3.54 2.78
C ILE A 196 6.92 3.89 2.29
N LEU A 197 6.40 5.07 2.65
CA LEU A 197 5.08 5.54 2.23
C LEU A 197 5.07 6.23 0.86
N ARG A 198 6.26 6.49 0.31
CA ARG A 198 6.48 7.07 -1.02
C ARG A 198 5.87 8.47 -1.15
N HIS A 199 5.95 9.24 -0.07
CA HIS A 199 5.48 10.61 -0.04
C HIS A 199 6.48 11.53 -0.78
N THR A 200 5.94 12.37 -1.66
CA THR A 200 6.75 13.33 -2.43
C THR A 200 7.04 14.62 -1.66
N GLN A 201 6.18 14.98 -0.71
CA GLN A 201 6.32 16.19 0.09
C GLN A 201 6.32 15.82 1.57
N ILE A 202 7.23 16.43 2.33
CA ILE A 202 7.36 16.21 3.78
C ILE A 202 6.08 16.56 4.56
N SER A 203 5.30 17.53 4.06
CA SER A 203 3.99 17.90 4.61
C SER A 203 3.03 16.71 4.74
N GLN A 204 3.07 15.78 3.78
CA GLN A 204 2.25 14.56 3.80
C GLN A 204 2.64 13.60 4.93
N THR A 205 3.91 13.61 5.35
CA THR A 205 4.43 12.74 6.42
C THR A 205 4.38 13.41 7.78
N ARG A 206 4.54 14.74 7.85
CA ARG A 206 4.41 15.52 9.09
C ARG A 206 3.09 15.28 9.81
N ARG A 207 2.02 14.92 9.09
CA ARG A 207 0.71 14.56 9.68
C ARG A 207 0.77 13.38 10.66
N TYR A 208 1.80 12.53 10.59
CA TYR A 208 1.98 11.39 11.49
C TYR A 208 2.77 11.74 12.75
N VAL A 209 3.53 12.83 12.70
CA VAL A 209 4.36 13.29 13.81
C VAL A 209 3.45 13.95 14.85
N LYS A 210 2.92 13.13 15.75
CA LYS A 210 2.28 13.63 16.97
C LYS A 210 3.38 14.03 17.95
N GLY A 211 3.31 15.23 18.52
CA GLY A 211 4.25 15.67 19.57
C GLY A 211 4.19 14.70 20.75
N ARG A 212 5.30 14.01 21.02
CA ARG A 212 5.38 12.95 22.04
C ARG A 212 6.51 13.27 23.01
N SER A 213 6.16 13.60 24.25
CA SER A 213 7.16 13.82 25.30
C SER A 213 8.00 12.57 25.58
N HIS A 214 7.46 11.36 25.39
CA HIS A 214 8.19 10.11 25.66
C HIS A 214 9.25 9.78 24.61
N LEU A 215 9.00 10.00 23.31
CA LEU A 215 10.03 9.83 22.28
C LEU A 215 11.12 10.89 22.44
N SER A 216 10.75 12.12 22.77
CA SER A 216 11.71 13.17 23.12
C SER A 216 12.54 12.79 24.35
N LYS A 217 11.92 12.27 25.41
CA LYS A 217 12.63 11.77 26.60
C LYS A 217 13.57 10.61 26.25
N ALA A 218 13.11 9.61 25.51
CA ALA A 218 13.94 8.49 25.07
C ALA A 218 15.09 8.92 24.13
N ALA A 219 14.88 9.94 23.30
CA ALA A 219 15.93 10.53 22.47
C ALA A 219 16.97 11.28 23.33
N MET A 220 16.52 12.05 24.32
CA MET A 220 17.42 12.73 25.27
C MET A 220 18.17 11.74 26.16
N HIS A 221 17.55 10.63 26.57
CA HIS A 221 18.24 9.53 27.27
C HIS A 221 19.34 8.94 26.40
N ARG A 222 19.04 8.55 25.15
CA ARG A 222 20.05 8.03 24.22
C ARG A 222 21.18 9.02 23.94
N MET A 223 20.86 10.32 23.83
CA MET A 223 21.86 11.37 23.71
C MET A 223 22.72 11.45 24.96
N GLY A 224 22.11 11.42 26.14
CA GLY A 224 22.82 11.39 27.43
C GLY A 224 23.75 10.18 27.55
N ASP A 225 23.28 8.99 27.22
CA ASP A 225 24.07 7.75 27.26
C ASP A 225 25.21 7.74 26.23
N MET A 226 25.10 8.49 25.12
CA MET A 226 26.20 8.66 24.17
C MET A 226 27.34 9.50 24.76
N PHE A 227 27.01 10.54 25.54
CA PHE A 227 28.01 11.40 26.18
C PHE A 227 28.52 10.83 27.51
N LEU A 228 27.66 10.13 28.23
CA LEU A 228 27.89 9.54 29.54
C LEU A 228 27.34 8.10 29.52
N PRO A 229 28.07 7.15 28.91
CA PRO A 229 27.63 5.76 28.87
C PRO A 229 27.39 5.28 30.29
N GLN A 230 26.20 4.71 30.53
CA GLN A 230 25.90 4.10 31.81
C GLN A 230 27.01 3.09 32.14
N PRO A 231 27.49 3.02 33.39
CA PRO A 231 28.39 1.95 33.78
C PRO A 231 27.68 0.64 33.45
N GLY A 232 28.23 -0.13 32.51
CA GLY A 232 27.74 -1.48 32.22
C GLY A 232 27.68 -2.28 33.51
N PRO A 233 26.90 -3.37 33.57
CA PRO A 233 26.92 -4.25 34.72
C PRO A 233 28.38 -4.55 35.02
N THR A 234 28.84 -4.14 36.20
CA THR A 234 30.17 -4.46 36.66
C THR A 234 30.22 -5.97 36.62
N ASN A 235 30.87 -6.54 35.59
CA ASN A 235 31.44 -7.86 35.70
C ASN A 235 32.28 -7.74 36.95
N GLU A 236 31.79 -8.34 38.03
CA GLU A 236 32.45 -8.33 39.31
C GLU A 236 33.89 -8.71 39.02
N THR A 237 34.78 -7.73 39.12
CA THR A 237 36.20 -8.04 39.14
C THR A 237 36.30 -8.82 40.44
N ARG A 238 36.30 -10.15 40.34
CA ARG A 238 36.36 -11.05 41.48
C ARG A 238 37.55 -10.59 42.30
N THR A 239 37.28 -9.86 43.38
CA THR A 239 38.33 -9.37 44.26
C THR A 239 39.06 -10.61 44.72
N GLU A 240 40.37 -10.67 44.47
CA GLU A 240 41.21 -11.76 44.97
C GLU A 240 40.94 -11.91 46.47
N THR A 241 40.27 -13.00 46.85
CA THR A 241 40.16 -13.38 48.26
C THR A 241 41.53 -13.84 48.75
N ALA A 242 41.79 -13.71 50.06
CA ALA A 242 43.06 -14.11 50.67
C ALA A 242 43.49 -15.55 50.27
N ASP A 243 42.52 -16.45 50.09
CA ASP A 243 42.75 -17.82 49.62
C ASP A 243 43.29 -17.91 48.20
N THR A 244 42.74 -17.12 47.26
CA THR A 244 43.23 -17.09 45.87
C THR A 244 44.66 -16.54 45.76
N ARG A 245 45.03 -15.62 46.66
CA ARG A 245 46.38 -15.07 46.75
C ARG A 245 47.37 -16.08 47.37
N ALA A 246 46.93 -16.83 48.39
CA ALA A 246 47.72 -17.90 49.01
C ALA A 246 48.00 -19.07 48.05
N ASP A 247 47.03 -19.46 47.21
CA ASP A 247 47.20 -20.54 46.24
C ASP A 247 48.12 -20.18 45.08
N ARG A 248 48.12 -18.92 44.63
CA ARG A 248 49.09 -18.44 43.63
C ARG A 248 50.51 -18.40 44.20
N ALA A 249 50.69 -18.02 45.47
CA ALA A 249 51.98 -18.08 46.16
C ALA A 249 52.50 -19.52 46.32
N ARG A 250 51.62 -20.48 46.62
CA ARG A 250 51.96 -21.91 46.67
C ARG A 250 52.37 -22.47 45.31
N ARG A 251 51.71 -22.08 44.22
CA ARG A 251 52.08 -22.49 42.85
C ARG A 251 53.45 -21.96 42.41
N ARG A 252 53.81 -20.72 42.78
CA ARG A 252 55.14 -20.15 42.46
C ARG A 252 56.29 -20.82 43.22
N ARG A 253 56.05 -21.40 44.39
CA ARG A 253 57.08 -22.15 45.16
C ARG A 253 57.33 -23.57 44.63
N ARG A 254 56.48 -24.11 43.76
CA ARG A 254 56.64 -25.44 43.14
C ARG A 254 57.44 -25.45 41.83
N ILE A 255 57.86 -24.28 41.33
CA ILE A 255 58.62 -24.14 40.06
C ILE A 255 60.08 -23.75 40.37
N ARG A 256 60.67 -24.33 41.42
CA ARG A 256 62.12 -24.34 41.63
C ARG A 256 62.56 -25.75 41.95
#